data_AF-A0A1H0B1E8-F1
#
_entry.id   AF-A0A1H0B1E8-F1
#
_cell.length_a   1.000
_cell.length_b   1.000
_cell.length_c   1.000
_cell.angle_alpha   90.00
_cell.angle_beta   90.00
_cell.angle_gamma   90.00
#
_symmetry.space_group_name_H-M   'P 1'
#
loop_
_entity.id
_entity.type
_entity.pdbx_description
1 polymer ?
#
loop_
_entity_poly.entity_id
_entity_poly.type
_entity_poly.pdbx_seq_one_letter_code
_entity_poly.pdbx_strand_id
1 'polypeptide(L)'
;MASVIEVTRDVIYELSGEKVTISGDSIVQSSLNLAEAPGFNGDGETYATLFTGTTPAGPLVWRVTADYGFTTPVDAVELVECPEGIDIIQSLAVAIVEVDYEDDVC
;
A
#
# COMPACT_ATOMS: atom_id res chain seq x y z
N MET A 1 -14.95 -13.38 6.83
CA MET A 1 -14.69 -11.96 6.54
C MET A 1 -13.32 -11.53 7.04
N ALA A 2 -12.36 -11.43 6.12
CA ALA A 2 -11.11 -10.72 6.35
C ALA A 2 -11.16 -9.42 5.55
N SER A 3 -10.51 -8.38 6.02
CA SER A 3 -10.34 -7.14 5.27
C SER A 3 -8.95 -7.16 4.63
N VAL A 4 -8.86 -6.94 3.32
CA VAL A 4 -7.59 -6.86 2.58
C VAL A 4 -7.48 -5.48 1.95
N ILE A 5 -6.28 -4.93 1.93
CA ILE A 5 -6.00 -3.66 1.23
C ILE A 5 -5.67 -4.00 -0.22
N GLU A 6 -6.51 -3.55 -1.15
CA GLU A 6 -6.33 -3.74 -2.59
C GLU A 6 -5.85 -2.44 -3.26
N VAL A 7 -4.90 -2.56 -4.19
CA VAL A 7 -4.45 -1.45 -5.02
C VAL A 7 -5.48 -1.20 -6.12
N THR A 8 -6.09 -0.02 -6.12
CA THR A 8 -7.21 0.30 -7.02
C THR A 8 -6.80 1.05 -8.28
N ARG A 9 -5.56 1.57 -8.32
CA ARG A 9 -5.03 2.32 -9.47
C ARG A 9 -3.55 2.09 -9.67
N ASP A 10 -3.14 2.24 -10.92
CA ASP A 10 -1.75 2.25 -11.34
C ASP A 10 -0.99 3.45 -10.76
N VAL A 11 0.29 3.23 -10.48
CA VAL A 11 1.25 4.27 -10.11
C VAL A 11 1.92 4.78 -11.37
N ILE A 12 2.03 6.10 -11.48
CA ILE A 12 2.68 6.76 -12.62
C ILE A 12 3.80 7.62 -12.09
N TYR A 13 4.99 7.42 -12.66
CA TYR A 13 6.16 8.20 -12.30
C TYR A 13 6.93 8.62 -13.55
N GLU A 14 7.76 9.65 -13.40
CA GLU A 14 8.73 10.06 -14.39
C GLU A 14 10.12 9.60 -13.95
N LEU A 15 10.88 9.01 -14.86
CA LEU A 15 12.28 8.67 -14.66
C LEU A 15 13.08 9.21 -15.84
N SER A 16 14.04 10.09 -15.57
CA SER A 16 14.87 10.73 -16.62
C SER A 16 14.05 11.42 -17.73
N GLY A 17 12.88 11.99 -17.39
CA GLY A 17 11.98 12.64 -18.36
C GLY A 17 11.06 11.70 -19.13
N GLU A 18 11.10 10.39 -18.86
CA GLU A 18 10.19 9.41 -19.44
C GLU A 18 9.13 8.99 -18.43
N LYS A 19 7.86 9.03 -18.87
CA LYS A 19 6.72 8.62 -18.06
C LYS A 19 6.57 7.10 -18.09
N VAL A 20 6.63 6.48 -16.92
CA VAL A 20 6.50 5.04 -16.73
C VAL A 20 5.29 4.74 -15.84
N THR A 21 4.58 3.67 -16.17
CA THR A 21 3.43 3.19 -15.41
C THR A 21 3.76 1.86 -14.75
N ILE A 22 3.51 1.76 -13.45
CA ILE A 22 3.51 0.51 -12.69
C ILE A 22 2.06 0.10 -12.53
N SER A 23 1.70 -1.04 -13.10
CA SER A 23 0.37 -1.62 -12.90
C SER A 23 0.13 -1.86 -11.41
N GLY A 24 -1.06 -1.49 -10.92
CA GLY A 24 -1.42 -1.71 -9.50
C GLY A 24 -1.28 -3.17 -9.07
N ASP A 25 -1.56 -4.10 -9.98
CA ASP A 25 -1.39 -5.56 -9.81
C ASP A 25 0.07 -6.00 -9.62
N SER A 26 1.03 -5.22 -10.14
CA SER A 26 2.47 -5.48 -9.96
C SER A 26 3.02 -4.92 -8.64
N ILE A 27 2.21 -4.18 -7.89
CA ILE A 27 2.59 -3.63 -6.59
C ILE A 27 2.25 -4.66 -5.52
N VAL A 28 3.29 -5.25 -4.93
CA VAL A 28 3.13 -6.33 -3.98
C VAL A 28 3.10 -5.79 -2.56
N GLN A 29 2.15 -6.27 -1.76
CA GLN A 29 2.19 -6.08 -0.32
C GLN A 29 3.43 -6.80 0.22
N SER A 30 4.36 -6.02 0.78
CA SER A 30 5.54 -6.57 1.43
C SER A 30 5.23 -6.83 2.89
N SER A 31 5.23 -8.11 3.27
CA SER A 31 5.06 -8.57 4.65
C SER A 31 6.30 -8.25 5.49
N LEU A 32 6.67 -6.97 5.62
CA LEU A 32 7.57 -6.57 6.68
C LEU A 32 6.73 -6.37 7.93
N ASN A 33 6.82 -7.37 8.82
CA ASN A 33 6.34 -7.29 10.18
C ASN A 33 7.13 -6.20 10.92
N LEU A 34 6.68 -4.95 10.83
CA LEU A 34 6.92 -3.91 11.81
C LEU A 34 5.51 -3.45 12.22
N ALA A 35 4.93 -3.82 13.35
CA ALA A 35 5.55 -3.91 14.66
C ALA A 35 6.49 -2.74 14.99
N GLU A 36 6.38 -1.61 14.28
CA GLU A 36 6.32 -0.35 15.04
C GLU A 36 4.98 -0.48 15.76
N ALA A 37 5.07 -0.80 17.05
CA ALA A 37 3.95 -1.13 17.92
C ALA A 37 2.73 -0.28 17.56
N PRO A 38 1.49 -0.83 17.57
CA PRO A 38 0.32 0.02 17.50
C PRO A 38 0.56 1.14 18.50
N GLY A 39 0.70 2.37 18.00
CA GLY A 39 0.76 3.54 18.84
C GLY A 39 -0.61 3.57 19.48
N PHE A 40 -0.73 2.94 20.64
CA PHE A 40 -2.00 2.65 21.30
C PHE A 40 -2.55 3.98 21.80
N ASN A 41 -3.07 4.78 20.88
CA ASN A 41 -3.72 6.04 21.15
C ASN A 41 -5.19 5.77 21.44
N GLY A 42 -5.48 4.92 22.44
CA GLY A 42 -6.78 4.84 23.13
C GLY A 42 -8.04 4.44 22.35
N ASP A 43 -8.06 4.55 21.02
CA ASP A 43 -9.25 4.45 20.17
C ASP A 43 -8.82 3.89 18.79
N GLY A 44 -8.89 2.56 18.61
CA GLY A 44 -8.65 1.90 17.32
C GLY A 44 -7.28 1.22 17.18
N GLU A 45 -7.29 0.00 16.65
CA GLU A 45 -6.06 -0.70 16.23
C GLU A 45 -5.68 -0.18 14.84
N THR A 46 -4.75 0.76 14.78
CA THR A 46 -4.22 1.27 13.51
C THR A 46 -3.13 0.32 13.00
N TYR A 47 -3.32 -0.21 11.79
CA TYR A 47 -2.37 -1.12 11.14
C TYR A 47 -1.66 -0.40 9.99
N ALA A 48 -0.33 -0.52 9.94
CA ALA A 48 0.48 -0.04 8.82
C ALA A 48 0.95 -1.22 7.97
N THR A 49 0.76 -1.13 6.66
CA THR A 49 1.15 -2.13 5.66
C THR A 49 2.05 -1.49 4.62
N LEU A 50 3.13 -2.17 4.25
CA LEU A 50 4.04 -1.70 3.20
C LEU A 50 3.68 -2.30 1.84
N PHE A 51 3.67 -1.46 0.82
CA PHE A 51 3.48 -1.82 -0.57
C PHE A 51 4.73 -1.47 -1.37
N THR A 52 5.22 -2.41 -2.17
CA THR A 52 6.46 -2.25 -2.92
C THR A 52 6.19 -2.37 -4.42
N GLY A 53 6.53 -1.31 -5.15
CA GLY A 53 6.54 -1.28 -6.61
C GLY A 53 7.98 -1.35 -7.12
N THR A 54 8.27 -2.29 -8.01
CA THR A 54 9.62 -2.40 -8.58
C THR A 54 9.77 -1.45 -9.76
N THR A 55 10.80 -0.61 -9.74
CA THR A 55 11.17 0.25 -10.88
C THR A 55 12.59 -0.04 -11.37
N PRO A 56 12.97 0.39 -12.58
CA PRO A 56 14.34 0.28 -13.08
C PRO A 56 15.38 1.03 -12.24
N ALA A 57 14.99 2.09 -11.51
CA ALA A 57 15.90 2.86 -10.66
C ALA A 57 15.99 2.33 -9.22
N GLY A 58 15.07 1.45 -8.81
CA GLY A 58 14.99 0.89 -7.47
C GLY A 58 13.55 0.63 -7.02
N PRO A 59 13.34 0.07 -5.81
CA PRO A 59 12.00 -0.11 -5.27
C PRO A 59 11.40 1.23 -4.84
N LEU A 60 10.13 1.42 -5.17
CA LEU A 60 9.27 2.41 -4.52
C LEU A 60 8.52 1.72 -3.39
N VAL A 61 8.58 2.27 -2.18
CA VAL A 61 7.91 1.70 -1.01
C VAL A 61 6.93 2.70 -0.44
N TRP A 62 5.67 2.29 -0.34
CA TRP A 62 4.60 3.06 0.27
C TRP A 62 4.18 2.43 1.59
N ARG A 63 3.96 3.26 2.61
CA ARG A 63 3.29 2.89 3.85
C ARG A 63 1.82 3.28 3.76
N VAL A 64 0.96 2.28 3.84
CA VAL A 64 -0.48 2.43 3.91
C VAL A 64 -0.92 2.20 5.34
N THR A 65 -1.58 3.19 5.93
CA THR A 65 -2.16 3.11 7.26
C THR A 65 -3.66 2.94 7.16
N ALA A 66 -4.21 1.93 7.84
CA ALA A 66 -5.64 1.62 7.85
C ALA A 66 -6.10 1.27 9.27
N ASP A 67 -7.28 1.77 9.66
CA ASP A 67 -7.96 1.34 10.87
C ASP A 67 -8.91 0.19 10.52
N TYR A 68 -8.66 -0.98 11.08
CA TYR A 68 -9.49 -2.17 10.86
C TYR A 68 -10.63 -2.30 11.88
N GLY A 69 -10.71 -1.38 12.84
CA GLY A 69 -11.70 -1.37 13.92
C GLY A 69 -13.01 -0.67 13.56
N PHE A 70 -13.03 0.13 12.49
CA PHE A 70 -14.20 0.91 12.07
C PHE A 70 -14.41 0.87 10.56
N THR A 71 -15.64 1.17 10.13
CA THR A 71 -16.10 1.32 8.72
C THR A 71 -15.40 2.44 7.93
N THR A 72 -14.20 2.83 8.34
CA THR A 72 -13.42 3.95 7.84
C THR A 72 -12.47 3.50 6.71
N PRO A 73 -12.30 4.31 5.66
CA PRO A 73 -11.39 4.00 4.56
C PRO A 73 -9.93 4.05 5.01
N VAL A 74 -9.00 3.74 4.09
CA VAL A 74 -7.55 3.97 4.25
C VAL A 74 -7.30 5.37 4.82
N ASP A 75 -6.57 5.41 5.95
CA ASP A 75 -6.32 6.63 6.72
C ASP A 75 -5.23 7.48 6.05
N ALA A 76 -4.14 6.83 5.61
CA ALA A 76 -3.03 7.51 4.95
C ALA A 76 -2.27 6.60 3.98
N VAL A 77 -1.71 7.20 2.93
CA VAL A 77 -0.72 6.58 2.02
C VAL A 77 0.49 7.49 1.94
N GLU A 78 1.63 7.03 2.43
CA GLU A 78 2.89 7.79 2.46
C GLU A 78 3.96 7.08 1.65
N LEU A 79 4.68 7.80 0.79
CA LEU A 79 5.84 7.27 0.09
C LEU A 79 7.05 7.35 1.04
N VAL A 80 7.53 6.21 1.49
CA VAL A 80 8.61 6.11 2.49
C VAL A 80 9.98 5.87 1.86
N GLU A 81 10.04 5.18 0.72
CA GLU A 81 11.28 4.99 -0.05
C GLU A 81 11.05 5.37 -1.51
N CYS A 82 11.85 6.31 -2.00
CA CYS A 82 11.84 6.75 -3.39
C CYS A 82 13.28 6.82 -3.93
N PRO A 83 13.62 6.09 -5.01
CA PRO A 83 14.90 6.23 -5.68
C PRO A 83 15.13 7.66 -6.20
N GLU A 84 16.38 8.12 -6.19
CA GLU A 84 16.72 9.41 -6.79
C GLU A 84 16.40 9.43 -8.30
N GLY A 85 15.90 10.57 -8.77
CA GLY A 85 15.54 10.76 -10.18
C GLY A 85 14.16 10.23 -10.58
N ILE A 86 13.36 9.78 -9.61
CA ILE A 86 11.94 9.47 -9.79
C ILE A 86 11.07 10.64 -9.31
N ASP A 87 10.20 11.12 -10.20
CA ASP A 87 9.15 12.10 -9.88
C ASP A 87 7.78 11.42 -9.93
N ILE A 88 7.07 11.37 -8.80
CA ILE A 88 5.74 10.72 -8.73
C ILE A 88 4.69 11.67 -9.30
N ILE A 89 4.12 11.30 -10.45
CA ILE A 89 3.02 12.02 -11.08
C ILE A 89 1.68 11.57 -10.50
N GLN A 90 1.54 10.27 -10.27
CA GLN A 90 0.36 9.65 -9.67
C GLN A 90 0.83 8.61 -8.64
N SER A 91 0.54 8.89 -7.37
CA SER A 91 0.90 8.02 -6.25
C SER A 91 -0.04 6.81 -6.14
N LEU A 92 0.32 5.88 -5.24
CA LEU A 92 -0.44 4.68 -4.94
C LEU A 92 -1.84 5.04 -4.43
N ALA A 93 -2.87 4.38 -4.98
CA ALA A 93 -4.23 4.44 -4.49
C ALA A 93 -4.70 3.04 -4.08
N VAL A 94 -5.24 2.94 -2.88
CA VAL A 94 -5.67 1.68 -2.25
C VAL A 94 -7.06 1.81 -1.66
N ALA A 95 -7.75 0.69 -1.52
CA ALA A 95 -9.02 0.59 -0.82
C ALA A 95 -9.05 -0.67 0.07
N ILE A 96 -9.81 -0.62 1.15
CA ILE A 96 -10.07 -1.80 1.98
C ILE A 96 -11.26 -2.53 1.36
N VAL A 97 -11.05 -3.80 1.01
CA VAL A 97 -12.09 -4.67 0.44
C VAL A 97 -12.34 -5.82 1.41
N GLU A 98 -13.61 -6.05 1.72
CA GLU A 98 -14.03 -7.20 2.51
C GLU A 98 -13.99 -8.45 1.62
N VAL A 99 -13.09 -9.38 1.94
CA VAL A 99 -13.05 -10.69 1.29
C VAL A 99 -13.67 -11.71 2.23
N ASP A 100 -14.67 -12.42 1.72
CA ASP A 100 -15.13 -13.63 2.38
C ASP A 100 -14.21 -14.77 1.93
N TYR A 101 -13.30 -15.16 2.82
CA TYR A 101 -12.65 -16.46 2.70
C TYR A 101 -13.73 -17.51 2.91
N GLU A 102 -14.42 -17.91 1.84
CA GLU A 102 -15.06 -19.22 1.83
C GLU A 102 -13.93 -20.23 2.02
N ASP A 103 -13.95 -20.90 3.18
CA ASP A 103 -13.06 -22.00 3.53
C ASP A 103 -13.30 -23.12 2.49
N ASP A 104 -12.60 -23.05 1.35
CA ASP A 104 -12.61 -24.09 0.33
C ASP A 104 -11.81 -25.29 0.89
N VAL A 105 -12.48 -26.02 1.77
CA VAL A 105 -12.12 -27.39 2.12
C VAL A 105 -12.47 -28.24 0.90
N CYS A 106 -11.46 -28.53 0.07
CA CYS A 106 -11.57 -29.58 -0.94
C CYS A 106 -10.33 -30.47 -0.94
#